data_AF-A0A1S2KDB8-F1
#
_entry.id   AF-A0A1S2KDB8-F1
#
_cell.length_a   1.000
_cell.length_b   1.000
_cell.length_c   1.000
_cell.angle_alpha   90.00
_cell.angle_beta   90.00
_cell.angle_gamma   90.00
#
_symmetry.space_group_name_H-M   'P 1'
#
loop_
_entity.id
_entity.type
_entity.pdbx_description
1 polymer ?
#
loop_
_entity_poly.entity_id
_entity_poly.type
_entity_poly.pdbx_seq_one_letter_code
_entity_poly.pdbx_strand_id
1 'polypeptide(L)'
;MYQVNRLPYDLFGDGTGPELRMGGSSWLWQRYEMTIGGKRYGHGITVHPRSSVIVDLNRECSTYEAFAGVDDMSLGLGSARFSVYGEDGKRLWRSPVVEGGDPAVPVRVGITGRTSLRLVVEPAGPFGAVALANWAEARIGCTGEG
;
A
#
# COMPACT_ATOMS: atom_id res chain seq x y z
N MET A 1 -7.46 9.61 11.12
CA MET A 1 -6.70 9.00 10.02
C MET A 1 -6.82 7.49 10.20
N TYR A 2 -7.19 6.76 9.14
CA TYR A 2 -7.32 5.31 9.18
C TYR A 2 -6.01 4.63 8.81
N GLN A 3 -5.50 3.74 9.66
CA GLN A 3 -4.30 2.94 9.35
C GLN A 3 -4.69 1.73 8.50
N VAL A 4 -4.00 1.52 7.36
CA VAL A 4 -4.35 0.45 6.41
C VAL A 4 -4.23 -0.95 7.04
N ASN A 5 -3.30 -1.15 7.96
CA ASN A 5 -3.12 -2.43 8.66
C ASN A 5 -4.18 -2.72 9.74
N ARG A 6 -5.11 -1.80 9.98
CA ARG A 6 -6.22 -1.98 10.91
C ARG A 6 -7.59 -1.95 10.23
N LEU A 7 -7.63 -1.74 8.92
CA LEU A 7 -8.90 -1.75 8.19
C LEU A 7 -9.50 -3.15 8.26
N PRO A 8 -10.84 -3.26 8.30
CA PRO A 8 -11.50 -4.53 8.12
C PRO A 8 -11.01 -5.21 6.85
N TYR A 9 -10.74 -6.50 6.96
CA TYR A 9 -10.37 -7.39 5.86
C TYR A 9 -11.18 -8.66 6.03
N ASP A 10 -12.42 -8.63 5.56
CA ASP A 10 -13.37 -9.73 5.61
C ASP A 10 -14.23 -9.77 4.32
N LEU A 11 -15.14 -10.73 4.25
CA LEU A 11 -15.95 -10.96 3.06
C LEU A 11 -17.12 -9.96 2.89
N PHE A 12 -17.55 -9.29 3.96
CA PHE A 12 -18.84 -8.58 4.01
C PHE A 12 -18.73 -7.26 4.79
N GLY A 13 -17.66 -6.49 4.57
CA GLY A 13 -17.39 -5.23 5.26
C GLY A 13 -18.62 -4.36 5.54
N ASP A 14 -18.57 -3.56 6.60
CA ASP A 14 -19.72 -2.80 7.09
C ASP A 14 -20.02 -1.54 6.26
N GLY A 15 -19.07 -1.12 5.41
CA GLY A 15 -19.24 0.00 4.49
C GLY A 15 -19.31 1.37 5.17
N THR A 16 -18.86 1.50 6.42
CA THR A 16 -18.91 2.76 7.19
C THR A 16 -17.63 3.59 7.11
N GLY A 17 -16.54 2.98 6.66
CA GLY A 17 -15.25 3.62 6.49
C GLY A 17 -14.32 2.80 5.60
N PRO A 18 -13.03 3.18 5.52
CA PRO A 18 -12.10 2.50 4.64
C PRO A 18 -11.92 1.02 4.99
N GLU A 19 -11.90 0.16 3.97
CA GLU A 19 -11.85 -1.31 4.11
C GLU A 19 -10.91 -1.92 3.07
N LEU A 20 -10.24 -3.01 3.43
CA LEU A 20 -9.49 -3.82 2.47
C LEU A 20 -10.44 -4.81 1.79
N ARG A 21 -10.54 -4.73 0.47
CA ARG A 21 -11.39 -5.64 -0.28
C ARG A 21 -10.71 -6.99 -0.45
N MET A 22 -11.30 -8.08 0.02
CA MET A 22 -10.81 -9.44 -0.28
C MET A 22 -10.93 -9.79 -1.77
N GLY A 23 -12.11 -9.59 -2.35
CA GLY A 23 -12.37 -9.89 -3.76
C GLY A 23 -11.57 -8.99 -4.71
N GLY A 24 -10.76 -9.59 -5.58
CA GLY A 24 -9.95 -8.85 -6.56
C GLY A 24 -8.66 -8.25 -6.00
N SER A 25 -8.39 -8.40 -4.69
CA SER A 25 -7.06 -8.16 -4.13
C SER A 25 -6.20 -9.41 -4.19
N SER A 26 -4.91 -9.22 -4.40
CA SER A 26 -3.89 -10.24 -4.13
C SER A 26 -3.70 -10.42 -2.63
N TRP A 27 -2.97 -11.47 -2.25
CA TRP A 27 -2.54 -11.68 -0.87
C TRP A 27 -1.84 -10.44 -0.30
N LEU A 28 -2.13 -10.17 0.97
CA LEU A 28 -1.54 -9.10 1.75
C LEU A 28 -1.42 -9.55 3.21
N TRP A 29 -0.50 -8.95 3.94
CA TRP A 29 -0.30 -9.16 5.37
C TRP A 29 -0.37 -7.82 6.09
N GLN A 30 -1.47 -7.62 6.83
CA GLN A 30 -1.60 -6.53 7.79
C GLN A 30 -0.69 -6.83 8.98
N ARG A 31 0.32 -5.98 9.21
CA ARG A 31 1.27 -6.22 10.29
C ARG A 31 1.78 -4.94 10.94
N TYR A 32 2.39 -5.16 12.11
CA TYR A 32 3.19 -4.17 12.84
C TYR A 32 4.66 -4.47 12.60
N GLU A 33 5.50 -3.48 12.88
CA GLU A 33 6.96 -3.62 12.89
C GLU A 33 7.53 -4.17 11.57
N MET A 34 7.80 -3.26 10.64
CA MET A 34 8.43 -3.57 9.36
C MET A 34 9.64 -2.68 9.11
N THR A 35 10.54 -3.14 8.25
CA THR A 35 11.78 -2.44 7.96
C THR A 35 11.97 -2.32 6.46
N ILE A 36 12.39 -1.13 6.02
CA ILE A 36 12.74 -0.82 4.63
C ILE A 36 14.05 -0.05 4.65
N GLY A 37 15.08 -0.56 4.00
CA GLY A 37 16.38 0.11 3.92
C GLY A 37 17.00 0.32 5.31
N GLY A 38 16.79 -0.61 6.23
CA GLY A 38 17.26 -0.55 7.62
C GLY A 38 16.47 0.39 8.54
N LYS A 39 15.46 1.13 8.03
CA LYS A 39 14.60 1.98 8.86
C LYS A 39 13.33 1.23 9.28
N ARG A 40 13.04 1.27 10.59
CA ARG A 40 11.84 0.67 11.18
C ARG A 40 10.60 1.57 11.04
N TYR A 41 9.47 0.95 10.75
CA TYR A 41 8.15 1.55 10.63
C TYR A 41 7.16 0.77 11.51
N GLY A 42 6.30 1.48 12.24
CA GLY A 42 5.48 0.85 13.27
C GLY A 42 4.34 -0.01 12.73
N HIS A 43 3.85 0.26 11.52
CA HIS A 43 2.69 -0.42 10.95
C HIS A 43 2.67 -0.37 9.42
N GLY A 44 1.86 -1.21 8.79
CA GLY A 44 1.62 -1.17 7.35
C GLY A 44 1.11 -2.50 6.79
N ILE A 45 1.15 -2.63 5.47
CA ILE A 45 0.87 -3.90 4.81
C ILE A 45 2.09 -4.38 4.03
N THR A 46 2.33 -5.68 4.08
CA THR A 46 3.30 -6.39 3.24
C THR A 46 2.57 -7.17 2.16
N VAL A 47 3.13 -7.21 0.97
CA VAL A 47 2.54 -7.90 -0.18
C VAL A 47 3.59 -8.73 -0.91
N HIS A 48 3.13 -9.72 -1.67
CA HIS A 48 3.98 -10.51 -2.54
C HIS A 48 4.55 -9.69 -3.72
N PRO A 49 5.63 -10.19 -4.35
CA PRO A 49 6.02 -9.82 -5.70
C PRO A 49 4.82 -9.85 -6.65
N ARG A 50 4.58 -8.78 -7.41
CA ARG A 50 3.38 -8.61 -8.24
C ARG A 50 2.10 -8.68 -7.40
N SER A 51 1.63 -7.52 -6.97
CA SER A 51 0.44 -7.41 -6.13
C SER A 51 -0.49 -6.28 -6.57
N SER A 52 -1.75 -6.43 -6.21
CA SER A 52 -2.82 -5.46 -6.41
C SER A 52 -3.74 -5.54 -5.21
N VAL A 53 -3.72 -4.54 -4.34
CA VAL A 53 -4.61 -4.45 -3.17
C VAL A 53 -5.60 -3.33 -3.41
N ILE A 54 -6.89 -3.61 -3.23
CA ILE A 54 -7.97 -2.64 -3.37
C ILE A 54 -8.38 -2.18 -1.97
N VAL A 55 -8.42 -0.86 -1.78
CA VAL A 55 -8.95 -0.22 -0.59
C VAL A 55 -10.23 0.51 -0.98
N ASP A 56 -11.36 0.06 -0.44
CA ASP A 56 -12.62 0.77 -0.56
C ASP A 56 -12.66 1.89 0.45
N LEU A 57 -13.05 3.09 0.03
CA LEU A 57 -13.02 4.27 0.89
C LEU A 57 -14.30 4.39 1.71
N ASN A 58 -15.45 4.04 1.12
CA ASN A 58 -16.79 4.04 1.71
C ASN A 58 -17.25 5.36 2.35
N ARG A 59 -16.48 6.44 2.19
CA ARG A 59 -16.78 7.80 2.64
C ARG A 59 -15.90 8.79 1.91
N GLU A 60 -16.14 10.08 2.15
CA GLU A 60 -15.28 11.13 1.60
C GLU A 60 -13.89 11.11 2.24
N CYS A 61 -12.89 10.79 1.41
CA CYS A 61 -11.49 10.85 1.79
C CYS A 61 -10.69 11.77 0.88
N SER A 62 -9.67 12.41 1.43
CA SER A 62 -8.91 13.47 0.76
C SER A 62 -7.45 13.11 0.53
N THR A 63 -6.86 12.26 1.38
CA THR A 63 -5.44 11.92 1.31
C THR A 63 -5.17 10.42 1.51
N TYR A 64 -4.23 9.91 0.72
CA TYR A 64 -3.53 8.65 1.00
C TYR A 64 -2.04 8.93 1.18
N GLU A 65 -1.47 8.39 2.25
CA GLU A 65 -0.06 8.56 2.58
C GLU A 65 0.57 7.22 2.98
N ALA A 66 1.83 7.01 2.60
CA ALA A 66 2.60 5.80 2.94
C ALA A 66 4.10 6.02 2.69
N PHE A 67 4.90 5.02 3.05
CA PHE A 67 6.27 4.82 2.59
C PHE A 67 6.34 3.50 1.83
N ALA A 68 6.68 3.56 0.55
CA ALA A 68 6.72 2.41 -0.34
C ALA A 68 8.16 1.92 -0.53
N GLY A 69 8.40 0.62 -0.36
CA GLY A 69 9.72 0.05 -0.61
C GLY A 69 9.79 -1.47 -0.44
N VAL A 70 10.93 -2.04 -0.80
CA VAL A 70 11.20 -3.48 -0.65
C VAL A 70 11.38 -3.78 0.84
N ASP A 71 10.74 -4.83 1.34
CA ASP A 71 10.86 -5.26 2.72
C ASP A 71 12.26 -5.87 2.97
N ASP A 72 12.90 -5.51 4.07
CA ASP A 72 14.22 -6.03 4.45
C ASP A 72 14.24 -7.55 4.73
N MET A 73 13.08 -8.20 4.90
CA MET A 73 12.95 -9.67 4.85
C MET A 73 13.41 -10.25 3.51
N SER A 74 13.49 -9.44 2.46
CA SER A 74 14.07 -9.80 1.17
C SER A 74 15.60 -9.78 1.17
N LEU A 75 16.24 -9.48 2.31
CA LEU A 75 17.71 -9.49 2.50
C LEU A 75 18.47 -8.61 1.50
N GLY A 76 17.90 -7.46 1.14
CA GLY A 76 18.47 -6.53 0.15
C GLY A 76 18.35 -7.01 -1.30
N LEU A 77 17.56 -8.05 -1.58
CA LEU A 77 17.38 -8.57 -2.93
C LEU A 77 16.10 -8.05 -3.59
N GLY A 78 16.21 -7.95 -4.92
CA GLY A 78 15.12 -7.67 -5.83
C GLY A 78 14.75 -6.21 -5.92
N SER A 79 13.92 -5.90 -6.91
CA SER A 79 13.40 -4.56 -7.06
C SER A 79 11.95 -4.55 -7.49
N ALA A 80 11.32 -3.43 -7.21
CA ALA A 80 9.91 -3.25 -7.42
C ALA A 80 9.58 -1.83 -7.84
N ARG A 81 8.44 -1.69 -8.50
CA ARG A 81 7.81 -0.41 -8.76
C ARG A 81 6.42 -0.38 -8.15
N PHE A 82 6.16 0.70 -7.42
CA PHE A 82 4.93 0.95 -6.71
C PHE A 82 4.10 1.98 -7.44
N SER A 83 2.79 1.76 -7.51
CA SER A 83 1.83 2.68 -8.12
C SER A 83 0.54 2.74 -7.31
N VAL A 84 -0.11 3.90 -7.32
CA VAL A 84 -1.47 4.09 -6.78
C VAL A 84 -2.39 4.48 -7.93
N TYR A 85 -3.53 3.81 -8.04
CA TYR A 85 -4.55 4.06 -9.04
C TYR A 85 -5.90 4.39 -8.38
N GLY A 86 -6.72 5.19 -9.05
CA GLY A 86 -8.13 5.34 -8.72
C GLY A 86 -8.99 4.21 -9.28
N GLU A 87 -10.27 4.19 -8.92
CA GLU A 87 -11.26 3.23 -9.44
C GLU A 87 -11.40 3.26 -10.96
N ASP A 88 -11.15 4.41 -11.58
CA ASP A 88 -11.16 4.64 -13.04
C ASP A 88 -9.94 4.05 -13.77
N GLY A 89 -9.00 3.43 -13.05
CA GLY A 89 -7.75 2.92 -13.59
C GLY A 89 -6.72 4.01 -13.91
N LYS A 90 -7.01 5.28 -13.60
CA LYS A 90 -6.04 6.37 -13.75
C LYS A 90 -4.99 6.27 -12.66
N ARG A 91 -3.73 6.32 -13.07
CA ARG A 91 -2.60 6.36 -12.14
C ARG A 91 -2.53 7.72 -11.45
N LEU A 92 -2.61 7.70 -10.13
CA LEU A 92 -2.51 8.89 -9.28
C LEU A 92 -1.07 9.14 -8.84
N TRP A 93 -0.27 8.08 -8.69
CA TRP A 93 1.13 8.16 -8.29
C TRP A 93 1.94 6.96 -8.78
N ARG A 94 3.25 7.14 -8.97
CA ARG A 94 4.21 6.10 -9.34
C ARG A 94 5.59 6.41 -8.77
N SER A 95 6.26 5.40 -8.23
CA SER A 95 7.67 5.49 -7.83
C SER A 95 8.65 5.31 -9.01
N PRO A 96 9.93 5.71 -8.85
CA PRO A 96 11.03 5.08 -9.56
C PRO A 96 11.09 3.56 -9.29
N VAL A 97 12.04 2.84 -9.90
CA VAL A 97 12.36 1.49 -9.40
C VAL A 97 12.99 1.66 -8.02
N VAL A 98 12.57 0.83 -7.08
CA VAL A 98 13.12 0.76 -5.73
C VAL A 98 13.83 -0.59 -5.59
N GLU A 99 15.13 -0.55 -5.31
CA GLU A 99 15.95 -1.74 -5.11
C GLU A 99 15.89 -2.18 -3.64
N GLY A 100 16.19 -3.46 -3.38
CA GLY A 100 16.37 -3.98 -2.03
C GLY A 100 17.49 -3.22 -1.31
N GLY A 101 17.20 -2.75 -0.09
CA GLY A 101 18.13 -1.94 0.70
C GLY A 101 18.04 -0.44 0.45
N ASP A 102 17.30 0.02 -0.57
CA ASP A 102 17.05 1.45 -0.76
C ASP A 102 16.14 2.02 0.34
N PRO A 103 16.27 3.32 0.67
CA PRO A 103 15.30 4.01 1.50
C PRO A 103 13.88 3.97 0.89
N ALA A 104 12.88 3.87 1.75
CA ALA A 104 11.48 3.92 1.32
C ALA A 104 11.14 5.24 0.61
N VAL A 105 10.33 5.17 -0.44
CA VAL A 105 9.85 6.32 -1.20
C VAL A 105 8.57 6.86 -0.54
N PRO A 106 8.50 8.16 -0.18
CA PRO A 106 7.30 8.74 0.39
C PRO A 106 6.17 8.83 -0.65
N VAL A 107 4.97 8.50 -0.21
CA VAL A 107 3.72 8.56 -0.98
C VAL A 107 2.82 9.59 -0.32
N ARG A 108 2.34 10.56 -1.10
CA ARG A 108 1.26 11.48 -0.70
C ARG A 108 0.43 11.81 -1.93
N VAL A 109 -0.84 11.39 -1.90
CA VAL A 109 -1.73 11.47 -3.05
C VAL A 109 -3.08 12.04 -2.62
N GLY A 110 -3.61 12.98 -3.40
CA GLY A 110 -4.97 13.48 -3.26
C GLY A 110 -5.98 12.49 -3.81
N ILE A 111 -6.98 12.13 -3.02
CA ILE A 111 -7.97 11.08 -3.35
C ILE A 111 -9.42 11.58 -3.25
N THR A 112 -9.62 12.90 -3.19
CA THR A 112 -10.96 13.51 -3.18
C THR A 112 -11.80 13.06 -4.37
N GLY A 113 -13.03 12.66 -4.11
CA GLY A 113 -13.97 12.18 -5.12
C GLY A 113 -13.73 10.74 -5.60
N ARG A 114 -12.72 10.04 -5.04
CA ARG A 114 -12.50 8.61 -5.31
C ARG A 114 -13.39 7.76 -4.42
N THR A 115 -13.74 6.58 -4.92
CA THR A 115 -14.51 5.59 -4.15
C THR A 115 -13.65 4.42 -3.70
N SER A 116 -12.57 4.13 -4.44
CA SER A 116 -11.58 3.13 -4.07
C SER A 116 -10.20 3.49 -4.60
N LEU A 117 -9.18 2.89 -4.00
CA LEU A 117 -7.80 2.96 -4.46
C LEU A 117 -7.32 1.56 -4.81
N ARG A 118 -6.44 1.46 -5.79
CA ARG A 118 -5.68 0.24 -6.08
C ARG A 118 -4.19 0.49 -5.87
N LEU A 119 -3.62 -0.20 -4.89
CA LEU A 119 -2.20 -0.20 -4.54
C LEU A 119 -1.54 -1.35 -5.30
N VAL A 120 -0.63 -1.01 -6.21
CA VAL A 120 -0.01 -1.97 -7.12
C VAL A 120 1.49 -2.02 -6.92
N VAL A 121 2.03 -3.23 -6.84
CA VAL A 121 3.47 -3.48 -6.89
C VAL A 121 3.77 -4.34 -8.09
N GLU A 122 4.73 -3.92 -8.91
CA GLU A 122 5.22 -4.68 -10.05
C GLU A 122 6.71 -5.01 -9.84
N PRO A 123 7.12 -6.28 -9.99
CA PRO A 123 8.52 -6.64 -10.00
C PRO A 123 9.29 -5.85 -11.06
N ALA A 124 10.49 -5.42 -10.71
CA ALA A 124 11.46 -4.87 -11.63
C ALA A 124 12.76 -5.69 -11.52
N GLY A 125 13.54 -5.70 -12.60
CA GLY A 125 14.90 -6.24 -12.59
C GLY A 125 15.06 -7.69 -12.11
N PRO A 126 16.30 -8.09 -11.79
CA PRO A 126 16.61 -9.38 -11.17
C PRO A 126 15.97 -9.53 -9.79
N PHE A 127 15.60 -10.75 -9.41
CA PHE A 127 15.02 -11.10 -8.09
C PHE A 127 13.73 -10.37 -7.68
N GLY A 128 13.18 -9.47 -8.50
CA GLY A 128 11.93 -8.79 -8.20
C GLY A 128 10.75 -9.74 -8.01
N ALA A 129 10.78 -10.94 -8.62
CA ALA A 129 9.75 -11.97 -8.48
C ALA A 129 9.74 -12.71 -7.13
N VAL A 130 10.72 -12.43 -6.24
CA VAL A 130 10.79 -13.00 -4.88
C VAL A 130 10.85 -11.94 -3.78
N ALA A 131 11.03 -10.67 -4.13
CA ALA A 131 11.09 -9.56 -3.18
C ALA A 131 9.71 -9.18 -2.61
N LEU A 132 9.56 -9.29 -1.29
CA LEU A 132 8.40 -8.78 -0.58
C LEU A 132 8.43 -7.25 -0.57
N ALA A 133 7.25 -6.65 -0.61
CA ALA A 133 7.11 -5.21 -0.73
C ALA A 133 6.21 -4.66 0.36
N ASN A 134 6.53 -3.47 0.86
CA ASN A 134 5.80 -2.81 1.92
C ASN A 134 5.14 -1.51 1.45
N TRP A 135 3.92 -1.30 1.93
CA TRP A 135 3.31 0.01 2.08
C TRP A 135 3.32 0.34 3.58
N ALA A 136 4.44 0.89 4.05
CA ALA A 136 4.69 1.21 5.45
C ALA A 136 4.01 2.52 5.86
N GLU A 137 3.58 2.60 7.12
CA GLU A 137 2.78 3.68 7.70
C GLU A 137 1.59 4.12 6.83
N ALA A 138 1.06 3.18 6.04
CA ALA A 138 -0.01 3.47 5.09
C ALA A 138 -1.27 3.93 5.83
N ARG A 139 -1.79 5.09 5.44
CA ARG A 139 -2.92 5.76 6.08
C ARG A 139 -3.82 6.49 5.09
N ILE A 140 -5.09 6.62 5.46
CA ILE A 140 -6.12 7.33 4.70
C ILE A 140 -6.72 8.43 5.57
N GLY A 141 -6.75 9.66 5.05
CA GLY A 141 -7.39 10.80 5.70
C GLY A 141 -8.78 11.04 5.13
N CYS A 142 -9.81 10.95 5.99
CA CYS A 142 -11.20 11.17 5.60
C CYS A 142 -11.82 12.37 6.34
N THR A 143 -12.78 13.04 5.70
CA THR A 143 -13.49 14.18 6.29
C THR A 143 -14.39 13.70 7.42
N GLY A 144 -14.49 14.49 8.50
CA GLY A 144 -15.28 14.15 9.70
C GLY A 144 -14.51 13.49 10.84
N GLU A 145 -13.17 13.46 10.79
CA GLU A 145 -12.33 13.17 11.95
C GLU A 145 -11.83 14.49 12.56
N GLY A 146 -12.57 14.96 13.57
CA GLY A 146 -12.15 15.93 14.58
C GLY A 146 -12.23 15.29 15.96
#